data_AF-A0A8T6G3Y0-F1
#
_entry.id   AF-A0A8T6G3Y0-F1
#
_cell.length_a   1.000
_cell.length_b   1.000
_cell.length_c   1.000
_cell.angle_alpha   90.00
_cell.angle_beta   90.00
_cell.angle_gamma   90.00
#
_symmetry.space_group_name_H-M   'P 1'
#
loop_
_entity.id
_entity.type
_entity.pdbx_description
1 polymer ?
#
loop_
_entity_poly.entity_id
_entity_poly.type
_entity_poly.pdbx_seq_one_letter_code
_entity_poly.pdbx_strand_id
1 'polypeptide(L)'
;MPPVLHGRAAHHRHRRTRRTPDAPVQLAAVAARRTTYQAHQSQGWVRSPLFFIIHEQFINTTCNHGEGMSTEQAPMYGGQAVIEGVMIRGQSNIAVAVRRPDGSVATMRHPLTSIYTGKLRRIPLIRGVIAMAETLTLGMRALSYSANVAAEAEGEEISKASMAGMMLVSLSLAIGLFFLVPVFASDWLETLLDSHLLANIAEGVFRLLLFLGYIALISRMDDIRRVFMYHGAEHMTVHAQERGDPLDVEHIRQYPTAHPRCGTAFLLVVMVVAILAFIFVGREPFWWLITSRIVLVPAIAAVSYEVIRFSGRHAGNPLVSLITTPSLALQSLTTRQPDDDQIEIAIVAMQEAQAADRDAERVSAMS
;
A
#
# COMPACT_ATOMS: atom_id res chain seq x y z
N MET A 1 5.01 11.71 52.22
CA MET A 1 5.74 12.95 51.89
C MET A 1 7.15 12.55 51.42
N PRO A 2 7.71 13.17 50.36
CA PRO A 2 9.01 12.79 49.77
C PRO A 2 10.18 13.51 50.49
N PRO A 3 11.47 13.36 50.09
CA PRO A 3 12.17 12.37 49.25
C PRO A 3 13.36 11.70 50.01
N VAL A 4 14.21 10.86 49.37
CA VAL A 4 15.71 10.75 49.56
C VAL A 4 16.35 9.46 48.94
N LEU A 5 17.32 9.70 48.04
CA LEU A 5 18.64 9.07 47.74
C LEU A 5 18.86 7.64 47.15
N HIS A 6 19.54 7.68 45.99
CA HIS A 6 20.70 6.89 45.48
C HIS A 6 20.99 5.43 45.90
N GLY A 7 21.23 4.60 44.88
CA GLY A 7 22.04 3.37 44.98
C GLY A 7 22.87 3.13 43.70
N ARG A 8 24.19 3.38 43.78
CA ARG A 8 25.21 2.92 42.81
C ARG A 8 25.42 1.41 42.99
N ALA A 9 25.43 0.63 41.92
CA ALA A 9 25.87 -0.76 41.96
C ALA A 9 27.36 -0.84 41.56
N ALA A 10 28.17 -1.36 42.50
CA ALA A 10 29.60 -1.61 42.34
C ALA A 10 29.88 -3.05 41.87
N HIS A 11 31.04 -3.16 41.23
CA HIS A 11 31.71 -4.34 40.72
C HIS A 11 31.65 -5.60 41.60
N HIS A 12 31.36 -6.75 40.97
CA HIS A 12 31.95 -8.03 41.36
C HIS A 12 32.52 -8.75 40.13
N ARG A 13 33.85 -8.93 40.15
CA ARG A 13 34.62 -9.79 39.26
C ARG A 13 34.48 -11.24 39.74
N HIS A 14 34.11 -12.16 38.84
CA HIS A 14 34.49 -13.57 38.98
C HIS A 14 35.42 -13.96 37.84
N ARG A 15 36.62 -14.41 38.21
CA ARG A 15 37.70 -14.90 37.36
C ARG A 15 37.72 -16.42 37.48
N ARG A 16 37.46 -17.16 36.40
CA ARG A 16 37.84 -18.58 36.29
C ARG A 16 38.35 -18.91 34.88
N THR A 17 39.67 -19.10 34.85
CA THR A 17 40.53 -19.96 34.04
C THR A 17 39.98 -20.73 32.82
N ARG A 18 40.66 -20.53 31.67
CA ARG A 18 40.61 -21.32 30.42
C ARG A 18 40.97 -22.80 30.63
N ARG A 19 40.26 -23.68 29.92
CA ARG A 19 40.78 -24.89 29.25
C ARG A 19 39.88 -25.22 28.03
N THR A 20 40.46 -25.20 26.84
CA THR A 20 39.97 -25.86 25.61
C THR A 20 40.83 -27.12 25.40
N PRO A 21 40.25 -28.27 25.02
CA PRO A 21 40.25 -28.73 23.61
C PRO A 21 38.90 -29.43 23.26
N ASP A 22 38.46 -29.75 22.04
CA ASP A 22 38.91 -29.67 20.64
C ASP A 22 37.65 -29.59 19.76
N ALA A 23 37.75 -28.96 18.58
CA ALA A 23 36.72 -28.95 17.54
C ALA A 23 36.77 -30.20 16.65
N PRO A 24 35.71 -30.47 15.87
CA PRO A 24 35.94 -30.51 14.44
C PRO A 24 34.89 -29.75 13.59
N VAL A 25 35.41 -28.96 12.64
CA VAL A 25 35.01 -28.82 11.20
C VAL A 25 33.49 -28.58 10.96
N GLN A 26 32.99 -27.42 10.51
CA GLN A 26 33.40 -26.62 9.36
C GLN A 26 32.74 -25.22 9.46
N LEU A 27 33.49 -24.23 9.97
CA LEU A 27 33.05 -22.83 10.10
C LEU A 27 34.23 -21.93 9.71
N ALA A 28 34.67 -22.05 8.46
CA ALA A 28 35.84 -21.34 7.95
C ALA A 28 35.62 -20.61 6.60
N ALA A 29 34.39 -20.58 6.07
CA ALA A 29 34.10 -19.87 4.83
C ALA A 29 33.39 -18.50 5.02
N VAL A 30 33.06 -18.12 6.25
CA VAL A 30 32.22 -16.91 6.53
C VAL A 30 33.05 -15.69 6.97
N ALA A 31 34.34 -15.84 7.28
CA ALA A 31 35.16 -14.74 7.80
C ALA A 31 35.90 -13.91 6.73
N ALA A 32 35.94 -14.33 5.47
CA ALA A 32 36.73 -13.67 4.42
C ALA A 32 35.94 -12.72 3.49
N ARG A 33 34.63 -12.52 3.70
CA ARG A 33 33.80 -11.56 2.92
C ARG A 33 33.34 -10.35 3.73
N ARG A 34 34.09 -9.94 4.76
CA ARG A 34 33.78 -8.75 5.58
C ARG A 34 34.62 -7.51 5.25
N THR A 35 35.63 -7.60 4.39
CA THR A 35 36.61 -6.51 4.17
C THR A 35 36.53 -5.79 2.83
N THR A 36 35.61 -6.16 1.92
CA THR A 36 35.45 -5.48 0.62
C THR A 36 34.17 -4.66 0.46
N TYR A 37 33.23 -4.67 1.43
CA TYR A 37 31.96 -3.93 1.30
C TYR A 37 31.95 -2.55 1.98
N GLN A 38 32.98 -2.21 2.75
CA GLN A 38 33.11 -0.91 3.43
C GLN A 38 33.70 0.21 2.55
N ALA A 39 34.01 -0.06 1.26
CA ALA A 39 34.68 0.91 0.40
C ALA A 39 33.77 1.70 -0.57
N HIS A 40 32.45 1.48 -0.55
CA HIS A 40 31.52 2.17 -1.48
C HIS A 40 30.55 3.17 -0.83
N GLN A 41 30.69 3.48 0.47
CA GLN A 41 29.83 4.44 1.18
C GLN A 41 30.40 5.88 1.26
N SER A 42 31.42 6.24 0.48
CA SER A 42 32.06 7.56 0.58
C SER A 42 31.87 8.49 -0.63
N GLN A 43 30.75 8.42 -1.33
CA GLN A 43 30.40 9.48 -2.30
C GLN A 43 28.93 9.90 -2.16
N GLY A 44 28.74 11.00 -1.43
CA GLY A 44 27.47 11.69 -1.36
C GLY A 44 27.07 12.24 -2.72
N TRP A 45 25.94 11.76 -3.24
CA TRP A 45 25.21 12.38 -4.34
C TRP A 45 23.76 12.53 -3.93
N VAL A 46 23.40 13.75 -3.56
CA VAL A 46 22.00 14.20 -3.53
C VAL A 46 21.54 14.24 -4.99
N ARG A 47 21.00 13.12 -5.51
CA ARG A 47 20.31 13.07 -6.80
C ARG A 47 18.82 13.05 -6.53
N SER A 48 18.08 13.91 -7.24
CA SER A 48 16.64 14.06 -7.04
C SER A 48 15.90 12.73 -7.31
N PRO A 49 14.80 12.43 -6.59
CA PRO A 49 14.04 11.20 -6.80
C PRO A 49 13.51 11.07 -8.24
N LEU A 50 13.28 12.19 -8.95
CA LEU A 50 12.87 12.17 -10.35
C LEU A 50 13.96 11.64 -11.30
N PHE A 51 15.24 11.88 -11.02
CA PHE A 51 16.34 11.41 -11.89
C PHE A 51 16.51 9.89 -11.82
N PHE A 52 16.29 9.28 -10.66
CA PHE A 52 16.34 7.82 -10.50
C PHE A 52 15.17 7.11 -11.20
N ILE A 53 13.96 7.66 -11.14
CA ILE A 53 12.77 7.09 -11.78
C ILE A 53 12.92 7.05 -13.31
N ILE A 54 13.47 8.10 -13.91
CA ILE A 54 13.65 8.18 -15.38
C ILE A 54 14.80 7.27 -15.85
N HIS A 55 15.88 7.16 -15.07
CA HIS A 55 17.07 6.41 -15.49
C HIS A 55 16.91 4.88 -15.37
N GLU A 56 16.14 4.37 -14.38
CA GLU A 56 15.86 2.93 -14.27
C GLU A 56 14.88 2.42 -15.34
N GLN A 57 13.89 3.23 -15.75
CA GLN A 57 12.99 2.84 -16.84
C GLN A 57 13.74 2.66 -18.18
N PHE A 58 14.81 3.42 -18.42
CA PHE A 58 15.57 3.34 -19.67
C PHE A 58 16.47 2.11 -19.75
N ILE A 59 17.10 1.69 -18.65
CA ILE A 59 17.98 0.51 -18.62
C ILE A 59 17.19 -0.81 -18.74
N ASN A 60 15.97 -0.87 -18.20
CA ASN A 60 15.11 -2.06 -18.30
C ASN A 60 14.66 -2.41 -19.73
N THR A 61 14.89 -1.55 -20.72
CA THR A 61 14.45 -1.79 -22.10
C THR A 61 15.47 -2.57 -22.95
N THR A 62 16.74 -2.63 -22.54
CA THR A 62 17.82 -3.17 -23.40
C THR A 62 18.35 -4.56 -23.02
N CYS A 63 17.91 -5.15 -21.91
CA CYS A 63 18.40 -6.47 -21.46
C CYS A 63 17.24 -7.45 -21.25
N ASN A 64 16.61 -7.91 -22.32
CA ASN A 64 15.75 -9.10 -22.22
C ASN A 64 15.76 -9.92 -23.53
N HIS A 65 16.89 -10.55 -23.83
CA HIS A 65 16.98 -11.71 -24.71
C HIS A 65 17.85 -12.76 -24.02
N GLY A 66 17.18 -13.71 -23.34
CA GLY A 66 17.77 -14.89 -22.72
C GLY A 66 16.69 -15.97 -22.61
N GLU A 67 16.99 -17.16 -23.09
CA GLU A 67 16.06 -18.18 -23.57
C GLU A 67 15.35 -19.01 -22.47
N GLY A 68 14.10 -19.41 -22.77
CA GLY A 68 13.59 -20.77 -22.57
C GLY A 68 13.48 -21.34 -21.15
N MET A 69 12.45 -20.96 -20.39
CA MET A 69 11.92 -21.78 -19.30
C MET A 69 10.39 -21.59 -19.23
N SER A 70 9.64 -22.69 -19.13
CA SER A 70 8.17 -22.72 -19.12
C SER A 70 7.60 -21.74 -18.11
N THR A 71 7.08 -20.61 -18.58
CA THR A 71 6.60 -19.51 -17.74
C THR A 71 5.18 -19.83 -17.30
N GLU A 72 5.04 -20.70 -16.29
CA GLU A 72 3.86 -20.62 -15.44
C GLU A 72 3.95 -19.24 -14.78
N GLN A 73 3.14 -18.29 -15.27
CA GLN A 73 3.18 -16.92 -14.75
C GLN A 73 2.90 -16.98 -13.25
N ALA A 74 3.84 -16.48 -12.44
CA ALA A 74 3.70 -16.47 -11.00
C ALA A 74 2.34 -15.85 -10.62
N PRO A 75 1.61 -16.44 -9.66
CA PRO A 75 0.32 -15.91 -9.26
C PRO A 75 0.43 -14.45 -8.86
N MET A 76 -0.55 -13.64 -9.27
CA MET A 76 -0.57 -12.23 -8.89
C MET A 76 -1.07 -12.06 -7.46
N TYR A 77 -0.17 -11.60 -6.60
CA TYR A 77 -0.48 -11.09 -5.27
C TYR A 77 -0.47 -9.56 -5.25
N GLY A 78 -1.25 -8.99 -4.35
CA GLY A 78 -1.23 -7.56 -4.03
C GLY A 78 -1.87 -7.33 -2.68
N GLY A 79 -1.60 -6.19 -2.06
CA GLY A 79 -1.99 -5.99 -0.67
C GLY A 79 -2.50 -4.60 -0.33
N GLN A 80 -2.65 -4.41 0.97
CA GLN A 80 -2.99 -3.15 1.61
C GLN A 80 -2.28 -3.09 2.97
N ALA A 81 -1.68 -1.96 3.30
CA ALA A 81 -1.20 -1.70 4.66
C ALA A 81 -2.37 -1.54 5.62
N VAL A 82 -2.20 -2.07 6.83
CA VAL A 82 -3.11 -1.90 7.97
C VAL A 82 -2.33 -1.42 9.19
N ILE A 83 -3.02 -1.17 10.31
CA ILE A 83 -2.35 -0.76 11.55
C ILE A 83 -1.41 -1.89 11.96
N GLU A 84 -0.14 -1.57 12.19
CA GLU A 84 0.85 -2.57 12.60
C GLU A 84 1.02 -3.77 11.64
N GLY A 85 0.61 -3.68 10.38
CA GLY A 85 0.61 -4.87 9.54
C GLY A 85 0.31 -4.71 8.05
N VAL A 86 0.20 -5.86 7.39
CA VAL A 86 -0.05 -5.98 5.95
C VAL A 86 -1.13 -7.03 5.70
N MET A 87 -2.10 -6.67 4.86
CA MET A 87 -3.02 -7.62 4.23
C MET A 87 -2.50 -7.95 2.83
N ILE A 88 -2.40 -9.23 2.49
CA ILE A 88 -2.14 -9.73 1.14
C ILE A 88 -3.40 -10.45 0.63
N ARG A 89 -3.81 -10.08 -0.57
CA ARG A 89 -4.88 -10.72 -1.34
C ARG A 89 -4.26 -11.65 -2.39
N GLY A 90 -4.46 -12.95 -2.19
CA GLY A 90 -4.05 -14.00 -3.11
C GLY A 90 -5.10 -14.31 -4.18
N GLN A 91 -5.02 -15.52 -4.73
CA GLN A 91 -5.92 -15.98 -5.79
C GLN A 91 -7.30 -16.35 -5.26
N SER A 92 -7.31 -17.07 -4.14
CA SER A 92 -8.50 -17.67 -3.53
C SER A 92 -8.66 -17.30 -2.06
N ASN A 93 -7.62 -16.77 -1.43
CA ASN A 93 -7.63 -16.37 -0.02
C ASN A 93 -7.05 -14.96 0.18
N ILE A 94 -7.37 -14.37 1.32
CA ILE A 94 -6.62 -13.26 1.91
C ILE A 94 -5.86 -13.75 3.14
N ALA A 95 -4.73 -13.10 3.41
CA ALA A 95 -4.02 -13.21 4.67
C ALA A 95 -3.72 -11.82 5.21
N VAL A 96 -3.81 -11.66 6.53
CA VAL A 96 -3.40 -10.45 7.25
C VAL A 96 -2.38 -10.86 8.29
N ALA A 97 -1.24 -10.20 8.32
CA ALA A 97 -0.27 -10.32 9.41
C ALA A 97 -0.11 -8.98 10.11
N VAL A 98 -0.14 -8.99 11.44
CA VAL A 98 -0.07 -7.80 12.31
C VAL A 98 0.95 -8.06 13.40
N ARG A 99 1.84 -7.09 13.65
CA ARG A 99 2.75 -7.09 14.79
C ARG A 99 1.98 -6.69 16.05
N ARG A 100 2.04 -7.54 17.08
CA ARG A 100 1.52 -7.20 18.42
C ARG A 100 2.50 -6.30 19.17
N PRO A 101 2.02 -5.51 20.16
CA PRO A 101 2.89 -4.74 21.08
C PRO A 101 3.94 -5.57 21.81
N ASP A 102 3.69 -6.86 22.05
CA ASP A 102 4.65 -7.80 22.67
C ASP A 102 5.72 -8.33 21.70
N GLY A 103 5.69 -7.91 20.43
CA GLY A 103 6.60 -8.33 19.37
C GLY A 103 6.17 -9.60 18.62
N SER A 104 5.16 -10.33 19.11
CA SER A 104 4.63 -11.52 18.43
C SER A 104 3.84 -11.12 17.17
N VAL A 105 3.58 -12.10 16.29
CA VAL A 105 2.81 -11.88 15.06
C VAL A 105 1.42 -12.52 15.19
N ALA A 106 0.39 -11.74 14.88
CA ALA A 106 -0.99 -12.20 14.73
C ALA A 106 -1.28 -12.42 13.26
N THR A 107 -1.90 -13.55 12.90
CA THR A 107 -2.25 -13.86 11.52
C THR A 107 -3.73 -14.21 11.40
N MET A 108 -4.37 -13.75 10.33
CA MET A 108 -5.73 -14.12 9.95
C MET A 108 -5.76 -14.53 8.48
N ARG A 109 -6.38 -15.68 8.18
CA ARG A 109 -6.66 -16.13 6.80
C ARG A 109 -8.17 -16.15 6.57
N HIS A 110 -8.62 -15.77 5.38
CA HIS A 110 -10.03 -15.85 5.01
C HIS A 110 -10.20 -16.16 3.51
N PRO A 111 -11.07 -17.10 3.13
CA PRO A 111 -11.34 -17.38 1.72
C PRO A 111 -12.05 -16.19 1.05
N LEU A 112 -11.70 -15.96 -0.21
CA LEU A 112 -12.41 -15.02 -1.08
C LEU A 112 -13.76 -15.63 -1.48
N THR A 113 -14.81 -14.80 -1.47
CA THR A 113 -16.14 -15.26 -1.89
C THR A 113 -16.22 -15.41 -3.41
N SER A 114 -17.11 -16.29 -3.88
CA SER A 114 -17.27 -16.61 -5.32
C SER A 114 -17.70 -15.43 -6.18
N ILE A 115 -18.32 -14.40 -5.59
CA ILE A 115 -18.67 -13.15 -6.28
C ILE A 115 -17.39 -12.45 -6.78
N TYR A 116 -16.31 -12.56 -6.02
CA TYR A 116 -15.04 -11.94 -6.34
C TYR A 116 -14.18 -12.77 -7.31
N THR A 117 -14.50 -14.05 -7.52
CA THR A 117 -13.79 -14.93 -8.47
C THR A 117 -14.63 -15.30 -9.71
N GLY A 118 -15.90 -14.86 -9.76
CA GLY A 118 -16.87 -15.26 -10.78
C GLY A 118 -16.76 -14.57 -12.15
N LYS A 119 -17.66 -14.98 -13.07
CA LYS A 119 -17.67 -14.54 -14.49
C LYS A 119 -17.85 -13.03 -14.68
N LEU A 120 -18.56 -12.34 -13.77
CA LEU A 120 -18.81 -10.90 -13.88
C LEU A 120 -17.52 -10.07 -13.81
N ARG A 121 -16.45 -10.57 -13.16
CA ARG A 121 -15.13 -9.92 -13.11
C ARG A 121 -14.41 -9.89 -14.48
N ARG A 122 -14.94 -10.59 -15.48
CA ARG A 122 -14.44 -10.56 -16.86
C ARG A 122 -15.03 -9.42 -17.68
N ILE A 123 -16.21 -8.92 -17.31
CA ILE A 123 -16.93 -7.89 -18.07
C ILE A 123 -16.30 -6.51 -17.80
N PRO A 124 -15.84 -5.77 -18.82
CA PRO A 124 -15.32 -4.41 -18.66
C PRO A 124 -16.31 -3.51 -17.94
N LEU A 125 -15.82 -2.51 -17.21
CA LEU A 125 -16.57 -1.57 -16.36
C LEU A 125 -17.25 -2.21 -15.13
N ILE A 126 -18.00 -3.30 -15.29
CA ILE A 126 -18.62 -4.05 -14.19
C ILE A 126 -17.55 -4.58 -13.23
N ARG A 127 -16.46 -5.13 -13.78
CA ARG A 127 -15.33 -5.63 -12.99
C ARG A 127 -14.68 -4.58 -12.10
N GLY A 128 -14.68 -3.31 -12.50
CA GLY A 128 -14.12 -2.22 -11.70
C GLY A 128 -14.94 -1.98 -10.44
N VAL A 129 -16.27 -1.94 -10.58
CA VAL A 129 -17.20 -1.82 -9.45
C VAL A 129 -17.05 -3.01 -8.48
N ILE A 130 -16.95 -4.23 -9.02
CA ILE A 130 -16.75 -5.44 -8.21
C ILE A 130 -15.40 -5.39 -7.48
N ALA A 131 -14.32 -5.03 -8.16
CA ALA A 131 -12.98 -4.96 -7.57
C ALA A 131 -12.90 -3.89 -6.47
N MET A 132 -13.59 -2.76 -6.63
CA MET A 132 -13.66 -1.74 -5.58
C MET A 132 -14.48 -2.19 -4.38
N ALA A 133 -15.64 -2.82 -4.60
CA ALA A 133 -16.44 -3.37 -3.51
C ALA A 133 -15.66 -4.46 -2.74
N GLU A 134 -14.94 -5.33 -3.45
CA GLU A 134 -14.02 -6.31 -2.88
C GLU A 134 -12.96 -5.61 -2.02
N THR A 135 -12.20 -4.68 -2.59
CA THR A 135 -11.10 -4.00 -1.89
C THR A 135 -11.58 -3.24 -0.66
N LEU A 136 -12.72 -2.53 -0.76
CA LEU A 136 -13.30 -1.81 0.37
C LEU A 136 -13.73 -2.77 1.48
N THR A 137 -14.46 -3.83 1.15
CA THR A 137 -14.95 -4.78 2.17
C THR A 137 -13.81 -5.55 2.85
N LEU A 138 -12.82 -6.01 2.08
CA LEU A 138 -11.65 -6.70 2.61
C LEU A 138 -10.76 -5.75 3.42
N GLY A 139 -10.52 -4.53 2.93
CA GLY A 139 -9.75 -3.50 3.62
C GLY A 139 -10.37 -3.12 4.96
N MET A 140 -11.70 -2.92 5.01
CA MET A 140 -12.41 -2.64 6.27
C MET A 140 -12.33 -3.79 7.28
N ARG A 141 -12.39 -5.04 6.80
CA ARG A 141 -12.20 -6.22 7.66
C ARG A 141 -10.77 -6.29 8.20
N ALA A 142 -9.77 -6.09 7.36
CA ALA A 142 -8.36 -6.14 7.76
C ALA A 142 -8.00 -5.01 8.74
N LEU A 143 -8.49 -3.79 8.51
CA LEU A 143 -8.32 -2.66 9.43
C LEU A 143 -9.00 -2.91 10.78
N SER A 144 -10.22 -3.47 10.77
CA SER A 144 -10.92 -3.82 12.01
C SER A 144 -10.19 -4.92 12.77
N TYR A 145 -9.66 -5.92 12.07
CA TYR A 145 -8.84 -6.97 12.66
C TYR A 145 -7.57 -6.40 13.30
N SER A 146 -6.82 -5.57 12.58
CA SER A 146 -5.59 -4.96 13.12
C SER A 146 -5.86 -4.06 14.32
N ALA A 147 -6.97 -3.30 14.30
CA ALA A 147 -7.35 -2.45 15.43
C ALA A 147 -7.69 -3.28 16.68
N ASN A 148 -8.41 -4.40 16.50
CA ASN A 148 -8.72 -5.29 17.62
C ASN A 148 -7.48 -5.97 18.18
N VAL A 149 -6.55 -6.42 17.33
CA VAL A 149 -5.28 -7.02 17.78
C VAL A 149 -4.43 -6.03 18.57
N ALA A 150 -4.42 -4.76 18.15
CA ALA A 150 -3.72 -3.71 18.88
C ALA A 150 -4.34 -3.45 20.26
N ALA A 151 -5.67 -3.35 20.34
CA ALA A 151 -6.40 -3.08 21.59
C ALA A 151 -6.35 -4.27 22.57
N GLU A 152 -6.50 -5.50 22.09
CA GLU A 152 -6.47 -6.72 22.93
C GLU A 152 -5.14 -6.81 23.71
N ALA A 153 -4.04 -6.41 23.07
CA ALA A 153 -2.73 -6.40 23.70
C ALA A 153 -2.58 -5.32 24.80
N GLU A 154 -3.41 -4.29 24.80
CA GLU A 154 -3.52 -3.27 25.86
C GLU A 154 -4.54 -3.66 26.93
N GLY A 155 -5.17 -4.84 26.82
CA GLY A 155 -6.24 -5.30 27.71
C GLY A 155 -7.57 -4.60 27.44
N GLU A 156 -7.72 -3.94 26.30
CA GLU A 156 -8.93 -3.25 25.87
C GLU A 156 -9.68 -4.06 24.81
N GLU A 157 -11.00 -4.23 24.97
CA GLU A 157 -11.85 -4.77 23.90
C GLU A 157 -12.60 -3.63 23.21
N ILE A 158 -12.33 -3.42 21.91
CA ILE A 158 -13.11 -2.47 21.13
C ILE A 158 -14.48 -3.09 20.82
N SER A 159 -15.52 -2.59 21.48
CA SER A 159 -16.89 -3.01 21.20
C SER A 159 -17.27 -2.75 19.73
N LYS A 160 -18.16 -3.57 19.16
CA LYS A 160 -18.71 -3.34 17.81
C LYS A 160 -19.40 -1.97 17.68
N ALA A 161 -19.99 -1.47 18.76
CA ALA A 161 -20.66 -0.17 18.80
C ALA A 161 -19.65 1.00 18.72
N SER A 162 -18.54 0.93 19.44
CA SER A 162 -17.48 1.94 19.37
C SER A 162 -16.80 1.95 18.00
N MET A 163 -16.51 0.78 17.41
CA MET A 163 -16.02 0.69 16.03
C MET A 163 -16.99 1.34 15.04
N ALA A 164 -18.29 1.04 15.14
CA ALA A 164 -19.30 1.64 14.28
C ALA A 164 -19.39 3.16 14.45
N GLY A 165 -19.30 3.66 15.69
CA GLY A 165 -19.27 5.09 16.00
C GLY A 165 -18.06 5.79 15.38
N MET A 166 -16.85 5.23 15.54
CA MET A 166 -15.62 5.78 14.93
C MET A 166 -15.69 5.76 13.40
N MET A 167 -16.22 4.69 12.80
CA MET A 167 -16.44 4.62 11.35
C MET A 167 -17.44 5.67 10.87
N LEU A 168 -18.53 5.89 11.60
CA LEU A 168 -19.53 6.90 11.25
C LEU A 168 -18.95 8.31 11.31
N VAL A 169 -18.20 8.63 12.36
CA VAL A 169 -17.55 9.94 12.52
C VAL A 169 -16.50 10.16 11.40
N SER A 170 -15.65 9.17 11.15
CA SER A 170 -14.62 9.28 10.11
C SER A 170 -15.21 9.39 8.70
N LEU A 171 -16.27 8.63 8.40
CA LEU A 171 -17.00 8.72 7.13
C LEU A 171 -17.69 10.08 6.98
N SER A 172 -18.33 10.58 8.03
CA SER A 172 -18.98 11.90 8.03
C SER A 172 -17.98 13.02 7.78
N LEU A 173 -16.81 12.96 8.43
CA LEU A 173 -15.72 13.90 8.21
C LEU A 173 -15.18 13.81 6.78
N ALA A 174 -15.01 12.59 6.25
CA ALA A 174 -14.56 12.38 4.87
C ALA A 174 -15.55 12.95 3.84
N ILE A 175 -16.87 12.73 4.03
CA ILE A 175 -17.91 13.30 3.18
C ILE A 175 -17.91 14.84 3.29
N GLY A 176 -17.83 15.38 4.51
CA GLY A 176 -17.74 16.82 4.73
C GLY A 176 -16.55 17.44 4.01
N LEU A 177 -15.36 16.89 4.22
CA LEU A 177 -14.10 17.44 3.72
C LEU A 177 -13.92 17.23 2.21
N PHE A 178 -14.17 16.03 1.69
CA PHE A 178 -13.84 15.70 0.29
C PHE A 178 -14.99 15.83 -0.69
N PHE A 179 -16.23 15.92 -0.20
CA PHE A 179 -17.41 16.06 -1.05
C PHE A 179 -18.07 17.43 -0.87
N LEU A 180 -18.51 17.77 0.35
CA LEU A 180 -19.25 19.01 0.59
C LEU A 180 -18.38 20.26 0.40
N VAL A 181 -17.18 20.31 1.01
CA VAL A 181 -16.29 21.46 0.90
C VAL A 181 -15.96 21.81 -0.57
N PRO A 182 -15.55 20.87 -1.45
CA PRO A 182 -15.34 21.19 -2.86
C PRO A 182 -16.59 21.67 -3.60
N VAL A 183 -17.76 21.10 -3.30
CA VAL A 183 -19.02 21.51 -3.93
C VAL A 183 -19.36 22.96 -3.55
N PHE A 184 -19.34 23.30 -2.26
CA PHE A 184 -19.62 24.67 -1.81
C PHE A 184 -18.54 25.67 -2.25
N ALA A 185 -17.26 25.28 -2.24
CA ALA A 185 -16.18 26.12 -2.74
C ALA A 185 -16.34 26.44 -4.24
N SER A 186 -16.84 25.47 -5.02
CA SER A 186 -17.04 25.66 -6.46
C SER A 186 -18.18 26.60 -6.82
N ASP A 187 -19.24 26.63 -6.01
CA ASP A 187 -20.37 27.56 -6.19
C ASP A 187 -19.92 29.01 -5.99
N TRP A 188 -19.15 29.25 -4.93
CA TRP A 188 -18.50 30.55 -4.71
C TRP A 188 -17.57 30.94 -5.86
N LEU A 189 -16.80 29.99 -6.39
CA LEU A 189 -15.86 30.25 -7.48
C LEU A 189 -16.54 30.53 -8.82
N GLU A 190 -17.72 29.95 -9.06
CA GLU A 190 -18.56 30.22 -10.22
C GLU A 190 -19.03 31.68 -10.25
N THR A 191 -19.45 32.23 -9.11
CA THR A 191 -19.85 33.65 -8.99
C THR A 191 -18.71 34.63 -9.26
N LEU A 192 -17.45 34.17 -9.16
CA LEU A 192 -16.26 34.99 -9.45
C LEU A 192 -15.76 34.88 -10.89
N LEU A 193 -16.04 33.76 -11.57
CA LEU A 193 -15.45 33.43 -12.87
C LEU A 193 -16.41 33.62 -14.06
N ASP A 194 -17.72 33.77 -13.80
CA ASP A 194 -18.78 33.93 -14.83
C ASP A 194 -18.72 32.85 -15.94
N SER A 195 -18.21 31.66 -15.63
CA SER A 195 -18.04 30.57 -16.61
C SER A 195 -18.16 29.19 -15.96
N HIS A 196 -19.14 28.41 -16.40
CA HIS A 196 -19.35 27.03 -15.94
C HIS A 196 -18.14 26.13 -16.22
N LEU A 197 -17.46 26.32 -17.35
CA LEU A 197 -16.28 25.52 -17.71
C LEU A 197 -15.12 25.80 -16.75
N LEU A 198 -14.82 27.07 -16.50
CA LEU A 198 -13.74 27.46 -15.58
C LEU A 198 -14.08 27.05 -14.15
N ALA A 199 -15.35 27.15 -13.73
CA ALA A 199 -15.80 26.69 -12.42
C ALA A 199 -15.62 25.17 -12.24
N ASN A 200 -15.98 24.36 -13.24
CA ASN A 200 -15.80 22.90 -13.20
C ASN A 200 -14.31 22.50 -13.15
N ILE A 201 -13.46 23.16 -13.95
CA ILE A 201 -12.01 22.91 -13.92
C ILE A 201 -11.44 23.30 -12.55
N ALA A 202 -11.84 24.47 -12.03
CA ALA A 202 -11.32 24.97 -10.78
C ALA A 202 -11.83 24.19 -9.57
N GLU A 203 -13.06 23.68 -9.57
CA GLU A 203 -13.56 22.68 -8.60
C GLU A 203 -12.66 21.45 -8.59
N GLY A 204 -12.32 20.96 -9.78
CA GLY A 204 -11.43 19.82 -9.98
C GLY A 204 -10.04 20.03 -9.41
N VAL A 205 -9.41 21.15 -9.75
CA VAL A 205 -8.09 21.55 -9.26
C VAL A 205 -8.12 21.76 -7.75
N PHE A 206 -9.13 22.44 -7.21
CA PHE A 206 -9.31 22.63 -5.78
C PHE A 206 -9.41 21.29 -5.05
N ARG A 207 -10.23 20.35 -5.55
CA ARG A 207 -10.36 19.00 -4.99
C ARG A 207 -9.01 18.27 -5.00
N LEU A 208 -8.25 18.36 -6.09
CA LEU A 208 -6.91 17.78 -6.19
C LEU A 208 -5.95 18.37 -5.15
N LEU A 209 -5.89 19.70 -5.04
CA LEU A 209 -5.05 20.38 -4.06
C LEU A 209 -5.44 20.05 -2.62
N LEU A 210 -6.74 19.99 -2.33
CA LEU A 210 -7.26 19.61 -1.02
C LEU A 210 -6.85 18.17 -0.66
N PHE A 211 -6.96 17.24 -1.59
CA PHE A 211 -6.54 15.85 -1.41
C PHE A 211 -5.03 15.74 -1.17
N LEU A 212 -4.21 16.36 -2.00
CA LEU A 212 -2.75 16.36 -1.84
C LEU A 212 -2.33 17.02 -0.53
N GLY A 213 -2.94 18.15 -0.18
CA GLY A 213 -2.72 18.86 1.07
C GLY A 213 -3.08 18.02 2.30
N TYR A 214 -4.22 17.33 2.25
CA TYR A 214 -4.64 16.41 3.31
C TYR A 214 -3.62 15.27 3.52
N ILE A 215 -3.24 14.56 2.45
CA ILE A 215 -2.24 13.48 2.55
C ILE A 215 -0.92 14.02 3.10
N ALA A 216 -0.45 15.16 2.60
CA ALA A 216 0.76 15.79 3.09
C ALA A 216 0.68 16.16 4.58
N LEU A 217 -0.49 16.60 5.07
CA LEU A 217 -0.70 16.93 6.47
C LEU A 217 -0.69 15.67 7.35
N ILE A 218 -1.52 14.67 7.04
CA ILE A 218 -1.60 13.44 7.85
C ILE A 218 -0.30 12.63 7.80
N SER A 219 0.47 12.73 6.72
CA SER A 219 1.78 12.05 6.59
C SER A 219 2.83 12.52 7.62
N ARG A 220 2.56 13.62 8.34
CA ARG A 220 3.38 14.12 9.44
C ARG A 220 3.05 13.50 10.79
N MET A 221 1.95 12.75 10.89
CA MET A 221 1.58 12.00 12.10
C MET A 221 2.37 10.69 12.13
N ASP A 222 2.96 10.36 13.27
CA ASP A 222 3.84 9.19 13.42
C ASP A 222 3.11 7.88 13.10
N ASP A 223 1.87 7.72 13.55
CA ASP A 223 1.05 6.52 13.28
C ASP A 223 0.81 6.33 11.77
N ILE A 224 0.46 7.41 11.06
CA ILE A 224 0.20 7.36 9.61
C ILE A 224 1.50 7.12 8.85
N ARG A 225 2.60 7.75 9.28
CA ARG A 225 3.92 7.50 8.70
C ARG A 225 4.29 6.02 8.84
N ARG A 226 4.00 5.40 9.98
CA ARG A 226 4.25 3.98 10.23
C ARG A 226 3.40 3.08 9.33
N VAL A 227 2.13 3.42 9.11
CA VAL A 227 1.29 2.73 8.10
C VAL A 227 1.86 2.88 6.68
N PHE A 228 2.38 4.05 6.32
CA PHE A 228 3.04 4.25 5.02
C PHE A 228 4.36 3.48 4.87
N MET A 229 5.03 3.16 5.97
CA MET A 229 6.18 2.28 5.96
C MET A 229 5.75 0.82 5.70
N TYR A 230 4.70 0.31 6.35
CA TYR A 230 4.12 -1.00 6.00
C TYR A 230 3.63 -1.07 4.56
N HIS A 231 3.11 0.04 4.01
CA HIS A 231 2.75 0.11 2.59
C HIS A 231 3.98 0.00 1.68
N GLY A 232 5.11 0.63 2.05
CA GLY A 232 6.39 0.41 1.40
C GLY A 232 6.84 -1.05 1.46
N ALA A 233 6.74 -1.69 2.64
CA ALA A 233 7.09 -3.09 2.84
C ALA A 233 6.24 -4.05 1.99
N GLU A 234 4.93 -3.78 1.85
CA GLU A 234 4.03 -4.54 0.98
C GLU A 234 4.47 -4.45 -0.48
N HIS A 235 4.70 -3.24 -1.00
CA HIS A 235 5.18 -3.05 -2.37
C HIS A 235 6.51 -3.75 -2.64
N MET A 236 7.47 -3.63 -1.72
CA MET A 236 8.80 -4.23 -1.86
C MET A 236 8.71 -5.77 -1.84
N THR A 237 7.85 -6.33 -0.99
CA THR A 237 7.59 -7.78 -0.93
C THR A 237 6.89 -8.28 -2.19
N VAL A 238 5.93 -7.53 -2.73
CA VAL A 238 5.26 -7.85 -4.00
C VAL A 238 6.27 -7.84 -5.15
N HIS A 239 7.16 -6.85 -5.24
CA HIS A 239 8.21 -6.83 -6.28
C HIS A 239 9.09 -8.08 -6.24
N ALA A 240 9.55 -8.47 -5.04
CA ALA A 240 10.35 -9.69 -4.86
C ALA A 240 9.56 -10.93 -5.31
N GLN A 241 8.29 -11.04 -4.91
CA GLN A 241 7.42 -12.15 -5.30
C GLN A 241 7.20 -12.22 -6.82
N GLU A 242 6.98 -11.09 -7.48
CA GLU A 242 6.76 -11.05 -8.94
C GLU A 242 7.99 -11.44 -9.74
N ARG A 243 9.19 -11.19 -9.19
CA ARG A 243 10.46 -11.55 -9.82
C ARG A 243 10.92 -12.96 -9.47
N GLY A 244 10.24 -13.62 -8.55
CA GLY A 244 10.62 -14.96 -8.07
C GLY A 244 11.86 -14.94 -7.16
N ASP A 245 12.17 -13.79 -6.57
CA ASP A 245 13.29 -13.65 -5.64
C ASP A 245 12.96 -14.27 -4.27
N PRO A 246 13.98 -14.64 -3.48
CA PRO A 246 13.79 -15.10 -2.11
C PRO A 246 13.02 -14.07 -1.25
N LEU A 247 12.02 -14.55 -0.52
CA LEU A 247 11.26 -13.74 0.44
C LEU A 247 12.01 -13.62 1.76
N ASP A 248 13.11 -12.87 1.75
CA ASP A 248 13.88 -12.47 2.93
C ASP A 248 14.16 -10.96 2.93
N VAL A 249 14.56 -10.46 4.10
CA VAL A 249 14.77 -9.02 4.31
C VAL A 249 15.89 -8.46 3.42
N GLU A 250 16.95 -9.24 3.15
CA GLU A 250 18.11 -8.77 2.40
C GLU A 250 17.79 -8.50 0.93
N HIS A 251 16.99 -9.37 0.31
CA HIS A 251 16.53 -9.18 -1.07
C HIS A 251 15.44 -8.11 -1.14
N ILE A 252 14.45 -8.16 -0.23
CA ILE A 252 13.31 -7.24 -0.28
C ILE A 252 13.74 -5.78 -0.10
N ARG A 253 14.75 -5.51 0.75
CA ARG A 253 15.26 -4.14 1.00
C ARG A 253 15.77 -3.43 -0.26
N GLN A 254 16.09 -4.16 -1.32
CA GLN A 254 16.63 -3.61 -2.55
C GLN A 254 15.55 -3.03 -3.47
N TYR A 255 14.28 -3.38 -3.24
CA TYR A 255 13.18 -2.96 -4.08
C TYR A 255 12.71 -1.53 -3.77
N PRO A 256 12.20 -0.80 -4.78
CA PRO A 256 11.62 0.51 -4.54
C PRO A 256 10.29 0.38 -3.79
N THR A 257 9.98 1.36 -2.95
CA THR A 257 8.68 1.45 -2.27
C THR A 257 7.54 1.82 -3.21
N ALA A 258 7.82 2.20 -4.46
CA ALA A 258 6.79 2.53 -5.45
C ALA A 258 6.47 1.31 -6.33
N HIS A 259 5.19 1.08 -6.59
CA HIS A 259 4.70 -0.06 -7.37
C HIS A 259 3.67 0.39 -8.42
N PRO A 260 3.79 0.02 -9.71
CA PRO A 260 2.89 0.48 -10.78
C PRO A 260 1.44 -0.01 -10.65
N ARG A 261 1.21 -1.06 -9.86
CA ARG A 261 -0.12 -1.64 -9.61
C ARG A 261 -0.78 -1.15 -8.31
N CYS A 262 -0.19 -0.19 -7.60
CA CYS A 262 -0.74 0.30 -6.33
C CYS A 262 -2.09 1.00 -6.51
N GLY A 263 -3.03 0.77 -5.58
CA GLY A 263 -4.30 1.49 -5.51
C GLY A 263 -4.18 2.99 -5.22
N THR A 264 -3.04 3.50 -4.77
CA THR A 264 -2.85 4.96 -4.64
C THR A 264 -2.70 5.66 -5.99
N ALA A 265 -2.20 4.94 -7.01
CA ALA A 265 -2.30 5.40 -8.39
C ALA A 265 -3.77 5.49 -8.86
N PHE A 266 -4.66 4.66 -8.28
CA PHE A 266 -6.09 4.69 -8.57
C PHE A 266 -6.77 5.96 -8.11
N LEU A 267 -6.40 6.51 -6.95
CA LEU A 267 -6.98 7.76 -6.48
C LEU A 267 -6.70 8.92 -7.45
N LEU A 268 -5.46 9.06 -7.94
CA LEU A 268 -5.14 10.12 -8.91
C LEU A 268 -5.90 9.94 -10.23
N VAL A 269 -5.96 8.72 -10.75
CA VAL A 269 -6.70 8.42 -11.99
C VAL A 269 -8.18 8.73 -11.82
N VAL A 270 -8.79 8.35 -10.69
CA VAL A 270 -10.18 8.71 -10.36
C VAL A 270 -10.39 10.21 -10.35
N MET A 271 -9.48 10.97 -9.76
CA MET A 271 -9.59 12.43 -9.74
C MET A 271 -9.50 13.04 -11.14
N VAL A 272 -8.54 12.61 -11.97
CA VAL A 272 -8.40 13.10 -13.34
C VAL A 272 -9.63 12.74 -14.18
N VAL A 273 -10.08 11.49 -14.12
CA VAL A 273 -11.29 11.03 -14.81
C VAL A 273 -12.52 11.79 -14.32
N ALA A 274 -12.62 12.09 -13.02
CA ALA A 274 -13.70 12.90 -12.47
C ALA A 274 -13.70 14.33 -13.02
N ILE A 275 -12.53 14.99 -13.10
CA ILE A 275 -12.41 16.33 -13.69
C ILE A 275 -12.91 16.31 -15.14
N LEU A 276 -12.43 15.34 -15.93
CA LEU A 276 -12.85 15.19 -17.33
C LEU A 276 -14.35 14.90 -17.47
N ALA A 277 -14.92 14.05 -16.61
CA ALA A 277 -16.33 13.72 -16.63
C ALA A 277 -17.22 14.93 -16.30
N PHE A 278 -16.86 15.69 -15.27
CA PHE A 278 -17.68 16.82 -14.80
C PHE A 278 -17.61 18.05 -15.70
N ILE A 279 -16.60 18.18 -16.58
CA ILE A 279 -16.57 19.24 -17.61
C ILE A 279 -17.82 19.22 -18.49
N PHE A 280 -18.38 18.03 -18.77
CA PHE A 280 -19.55 17.85 -19.63
C PHE A 280 -20.89 17.92 -18.87
N VAL A 281 -20.86 18.21 -17.58
CA VAL A 281 -22.05 18.20 -16.70
C VAL A 281 -22.38 19.61 -16.25
N GLY A 282 -23.62 20.03 -16.52
CA GLY A 282 -24.17 21.31 -16.05
C GLY A 282 -24.17 21.43 -14.52
N ARG A 283 -24.25 22.67 -14.05
CA ARG A 283 -24.17 23.03 -12.62
C ARG A 283 -25.53 23.42 -12.05
N GLU A 284 -26.32 24.14 -12.83
CA GLU A 284 -27.65 24.56 -12.40
C GLU A 284 -28.73 23.53 -12.72
N PRO A 285 -29.76 23.42 -11.85
CA PRO A 285 -29.88 23.99 -10.50
C PRO A 285 -29.01 23.23 -9.45
N PHE A 286 -28.81 23.78 -8.26
CA PHE A 286 -27.93 23.19 -7.22
C PHE A 286 -28.21 21.71 -6.88
N TRP A 287 -29.46 21.26 -6.91
CA TRP A 287 -29.78 19.85 -6.68
C TRP A 287 -29.23 18.94 -7.78
N TRP A 288 -29.16 19.43 -9.02
CA TRP A 288 -28.56 18.73 -10.16
C TRP A 288 -27.03 18.63 -9.99
N LEU A 289 -26.38 19.70 -9.49
CA LEU A 289 -24.97 19.67 -9.10
C LEU A 289 -24.72 18.48 -8.17
N ILE A 290 -25.39 18.43 -7.02
CA ILE A 290 -25.17 17.36 -6.02
C ILE A 290 -25.50 15.98 -6.61
N THR A 291 -26.66 15.84 -7.25
CA THR A 291 -27.13 14.53 -7.75
C THR A 291 -26.19 13.97 -8.81
N SER A 292 -25.74 14.81 -9.76
CA SER A 292 -24.82 14.39 -10.81
C SER A 292 -23.47 13.92 -10.25
N ARG A 293 -22.95 14.58 -9.19
CA ARG A 293 -21.68 14.17 -8.55
C ARG A 293 -21.81 12.83 -7.86
N ILE A 294 -22.96 12.49 -7.27
CA ILE A 294 -23.20 11.21 -6.61
C ILE A 294 -23.41 10.09 -7.65
N VAL A 295 -24.29 10.32 -8.63
CA VAL A 295 -24.67 9.31 -9.63
C VAL A 295 -23.49 8.92 -10.52
N LEU A 296 -22.56 9.85 -10.80
CA LEU A 296 -21.40 9.58 -11.64
C LEU A 296 -20.26 8.83 -10.92
N VAL A 297 -20.28 8.72 -9.58
CA VAL A 297 -19.19 8.03 -8.84
C VAL A 297 -18.94 6.61 -9.34
N PRO A 298 -19.94 5.72 -9.50
CA PRO A 298 -19.71 4.35 -9.98
C PRO A 298 -19.16 4.30 -11.41
N ALA A 299 -19.59 5.22 -12.28
CA ALA A 299 -19.11 5.29 -13.66
C ALA A 299 -17.66 5.75 -13.72
N ILE A 300 -17.30 6.80 -12.97
CA ILE A 300 -15.93 7.31 -12.85
C ILE A 300 -15.01 6.21 -12.30
N ALA A 301 -15.45 5.53 -11.24
CA ALA A 301 -14.76 4.39 -10.64
C ALA A 301 -14.48 3.27 -11.67
N ALA A 302 -15.52 2.86 -12.41
CA ALA A 302 -15.43 1.81 -13.41
C ALA A 302 -14.45 2.18 -14.54
N VAL A 303 -14.54 3.39 -15.07
CA VAL A 303 -13.63 3.90 -16.12
C VAL A 303 -12.20 3.98 -15.59
N SER A 304 -12.01 4.48 -14.37
CA SER A 304 -10.69 4.62 -13.75
C SER A 304 -10.00 3.27 -13.57
N TYR A 305 -10.75 2.24 -13.18
CA TYR A 305 -10.24 0.88 -13.09
C TYR A 305 -9.75 0.35 -14.45
N GLU A 306 -10.51 0.63 -15.52
CA GLU A 306 -10.11 0.25 -16.88
C GLU A 306 -8.85 0.97 -17.34
N VAL A 307 -8.74 2.27 -17.07
CA VAL A 307 -7.55 3.07 -17.38
C VAL A 307 -6.31 2.50 -16.71
N ILE A 308 -6.37 2.17 -15.42
CA ILE A 308 -5.21 1.61 -14.70
C ILE A 308 -4.86 0.23 -15.22
N ARG A 309 -5.86 -0.61 -15.46
CA ARG A 309 -5.62 -1.96 -15.98
C ARG A 309 -5.00 -1.91 -17.38
N PHE A 310 -5.41 -0.94 -18.20
CA PHE A 310 -4.78 -0.68 -19.49
C PHE A 310 -3.33 -0.22 -19.30
N SER A 311 -3.10 0.74 -18.41
CA SER A 311 -1.77 1.28 -18.12
C SER A 311 -0.80 0.22 -17.61
N GLY A 312 -1.21 -0.65 -16.68
CA GLY A 312 -0.37 -1.72 -16.15
C GLY A 312 0.01 -2.76 -17.20
N ARG A 313 -0.85 -3.02 -18.19
CA ARG A 313 -0.55 -3.94 -19.30
C ARG A 313 0.36 -3.35 -20.37
N HIS A 314 0.40 -2.03 -20.48
CA HIS A 314 1.16 -1.31 -21.49
C HIS A 314 2.25 -0.45 -20.87
N ALA A 315 2.77 -0.85 -19.69
CA ALA A 315 3.78 -0.10 -18.96
C ALA A 315 5.06 0.14 -19.78
N GLY A 316 5.38 -0.72 -20.74
CA GLY A 316 6.51 -0.56 -21.66
C GLY A 316 6.32 0.48 -22.77
N ASN A 317 5.12 1.04 -22.95
CA ASN A 317 4.88 2.09 -23.94
C ASN A 317 5.26 3.46 -23.35
N PRO A 318 6.15 4.25 -23.98
CA PRO A 318 6.59 5.55 -23.48
C PRO A 318 5.44 6.53 -23.20
N LEU A 319 4.38 6.50 -24.02
CA LEU A 319 3.21 7.36 -23.85
C LEU A 319 2.41 6.97 -22.60
N VAL A 320 2.24 5.67 -22.38
CA VAL A 320 1.58 5.14 -21.18
C VAL A 320 2.42 5.42 -19.95
N SER A 321 3.74 5.23 -20.04
CA SER A 321 4.67 5.54 -18.94
C SER A 321 4.55 7.01 -18.53
N LEU A 322 4.57 7.95 -19.49
CA LEU A 322 4.43 9.39 -19.22
C LEU A 322 3.14 9.73 -18.45
N ILE A 323 2.02 9.09 -18.80
CA ILE A 323 0.73 9.30 -18.12
C ILE A 323 0.73 8.70 -16.71
N THR A 324 1.45 7.60 -16.51
CA THR A 324 1.55 6.92 -15.20
C THR A 324 2.63 7.51 -14.28
N THR A 325 3.64 8.22 -14.80
CA THR A 325 4.72 8.79 -13.98
C THR A 325 4.21 9.70 -12.86
N PRO A 326 3.24 10.60 -13.08
CA PRO A 326 2.66 11.41 -12.00
C PRO A 326 2.02 10.55 -10.90
N SER A 327 1.42 9.43 -11.27
CA SER A 327 0.80 8.50 -10.31
C SER A 327 1.84 7.76 -9.47
N LEU A 328 3.01 7.43 -10.04
CA LEU A 328 4.14 6.86 -9.31
C LEU A 328 4.78 7.89 -8.38
N ALA A 329 4.94 9.14 -8.86
CA ALA A 329 5.44 10.24 -8.03
C ALA A 329 4.53 10.51 -6.82
N LEU A 330 3.21 10.38 -6.99
CA LEU A 330 2.26 10.53 -5.89
C LEU A 330 2.49 9.50 -4.77
N GLN A 331 2.99 8.31 -5.10
CA GLN A 331 3.26 7.26 -4.11
C GLN A 331 4.33 7.67 -3.10
N SER A 332 5.21 8.64 -3.42
CA SER A 332 6.15 9.15 -2.43
C SER A 332 5.48 9.89 -1.27
N LEU A 333 4.20 10.27 -1.41
CA LEU A 333 3.40 10.85 -0.33
C LEU A 333 2.72 9.78 0.55
N THR A 334 2.56 8.56 0.05
CA THR A 334 1.78 7.47 0.70
C THR A 334 2.60 6.21 0.99
N THR A 335 3.88 6.22 0.68
CA THR A 335 4.84 5.16 1.00
C THR A 335 6.07 5.77 1.67
N ARG A 336 6.70 4.99 2.55
CA ARG A 336 7.95 5.34 3.24
C ARG A 336 8.85 4.12 3.28
N GLN A 337 10.15 4.33 3.47
CA GLN A 337 11.09 3.23 3.64
C GLN A 337 10.78 2.48 4.94
N PRO A 338 10.48 1.17 4.88
CA PRO A 338 10.23 0.37 6.07
C PRO A 338 11.51 0.01 6.82
N ASP A 339 11.35 -0.34 8.08
CA ASP A 339 12.37 -1.09 8.82
C ASP A 339 12.26 -2.60 8.54
N ASP A 340 13.22 -3.35 9.08
CA ASP A 340 13.30 -4.80 8.87
C ASP A 340 12.11 -5.53 9.49
N ASP A 341 11.66 -5.08 10.66
CA ASP A 341 10.54 -5.69 11.39
C ASP A 341 9.23 -5.59 10.58
N GLN A 342 9.06 -4.51 9.82
CA GLN A 342 7.92 -4.29 8.92
C GLN A 342 8.03 -5.12 7.64
N ILE A 343 9.25 -5.28 7.09
CA ILE A 343 9.50 -6.18 5.96
C ILE A 343 9.19 -7.62 6.38
N GLU A 344 9.59 -8.05 7.57
CA GLU A 344 9.25 -9.38 8.10
C GLU A 344 7.74 -9.61 8.16
N ILE A 345 6.96 -8.63 8.63
CA ILE A 345 5.50 -8.75 8.66
C ILE A 345 4.91 -8.87 7.25
N ALA A 346 5.43 -8.11 6.28
CA ALA A 346 5.01 -8.22 4.89
C ALA A 346 5.34 -9.60 4.29
N ILE A 347 6.52 -10.15 4.60
CA ILE A 347 6.92 -11.52 4.23
C ILE A 347 5.95 -12.54 4.82
N VAL A 348 5.65 -12.44 6.12
CA VAL A 348 4.71 -13.35 6.79
C VAL A 348 3.34 -13.28 6.13
N ALA A 349 2.80 -12.08 5.89
CA ALA A 349 1.51 -11.92 5.21
C ALA A 349 1.51 -12.57 3.81
N MET A 350 2.59 -12.42 3.05
CA MET A 350 2.75 -13.03 1.72
C MET A 350 2.79 -14.56 1.80
N GLN A 351 3.59 -15.11 2.70
CA GLN A 351 3.74 -16.56 2.88
C GLN A 351 2.43 -17.20 3.36
N GLU A 352 1.70 -16.54 4.26
CA GLU A 352 0.40 -16.97 4.75
C GLU A 352 -0.64 -17.01 3.61
N ALA A 353 -0.65 -16.01 2.73
CA ALA A 353 -1.53 -15.97 1.56
C ALA A 353 -1.20 -17.09 0.57
N GLN A 354 0.08 -17.31 0.26
CA GLN A 354 0.53 -18.38 -0.61
C GLN A 354 0.22 -19.77 -0.04
N ALA A 355 0.39 -19.96 1.28
CA ALA A 355 0.04 -21.21 1.95
C ALA A 355 -1.46 -21.49 1.85
N ALA A 356 -2.30 -20.48 2.13
CA ALA A 356 -3.75 -20.61 2.03
C ALA A 356 -4.22 -20.96 0.61
N ASP A 357 -3.63 -20.35 -0.42
CA ASP A 357 -3.93 -20.67 -1.82
C ASP A 357 -3.53 -22.11 -2.18
N ARG A 358 -2.33 -22.56 -1.78
CA ARG A 358 -1.90 -23.95 -2.00
C ARG A 358 -2.81 -24.97 -1.30
N ASP A 359 -3.28 -24.66 -0.09
CA ASP A 359 -4.20 -25.51 0.65
C ASP A 359 -5.56 -25.60 -0.06
N ALA A 360 -6.06 -24.48 -0.58
CA ALA A 360 -7.30 -24.46 -1.36
C ALA A 360 -7.19 -25.23 -2.68
N GLU A 361 -6.07 -25.11 -3.39
CA GLU A 361 -5.78 -25.88 -4.61
C GLU A 361 -5.75 -27.38 -4.34
N ARG A 362 -5.11 -27.81 -3.24
CA ARG A 362 -5.08 -29.22 -2.81
C ARG A 362 -6.48 -29.76 -2.52
N VAL A 363 -7.30 -29.00 -1.78
CA VAL A 363 -8.69 -29.39 -1.48
C VAL A 363 -9.49 -29.53 -2.77
N SER A 364 -9.35 -28.59 -3.72
CA SER A 364 -10.05 -28.65 -5.00
C SER A 364 -9.57 -29.79 -5.90
N ALA A 365 -8.33 -30.24 -5.78
CA ALA A 365 -7.79 -31.37 -6.56
C ALA A 365 -8.26 -32.74 -6.02
N MET A 366 -8.73 -32.79 -4.76
CA MET A 366 -9.22 -34.01 -4.12
C MET A 366 -10.74 -34.21 -4.26
N SER A 367 -11.48 -33.15 -4.63
CA SER A 367 -12.93 -33.15 -4.89
C SER A 367 -13.26 -33.36 -6.36
#